data_AF-A0A662YZG4-F1
#
_entry.id   AF-A0A662YZG4-F1
#
_cell.length_a   1.000
_cell.length_b   1.000
_cell.length_c   1.000
_cell.angle_alpha   90.00
_cell.angle_beta   90.00
_cell.angle_gamma   90.00
#
_symmetry.space_group_name_H-M   'P 1'
#
loop_
_entity.id
_entity.type
_entity.pdbx_description
1 polymer ?
#
loop_
_entity_poly.entity_id
_entity_poly.type
_entity_poly.pdbx_seq_one_letter_code
_entity_poly.pdbx_strand_id
1 'polypeptide(L)'
;MSDTEEVLAAPKIPDGEKVDFDDIHKKRQNKDLNELQALIDAHFEHRKKEEEELIALKDRIEKRRAERAEQQRIRSEKDKERQARQAEEKARREEDSMKRMAEDDMKKKKALSNMGSQYSSYLAKADQKRGGKKQTEREKKKKILADRRKPLNIDHLNEDKLKEKAKELWEWMHSLESEKFDYGEQLKKQKYEVGILCRKNCDHPDFNCWFHFCFIKIC
;
A
#
# COMPACT_ATOMS: atom_id res chain seq x y z
N MET A 1 13.63 -83.42 4.78
CA MET A 1 12.26 -83.98 4.87
C MET A 1 11.34 -82.80 4.57
N SER A 2 10.62 -82.71 3.46
CA SER A 2 10.37 -83.64 2.36
C SER A 2 9.68 -82.79 1.30
N ASP A 3 10.23 -82.77 0.09
CA ASP A 3 9.56 -82.23 -1.09
C ASP A 3 8.27 -83.02 -1.33
N THR A 4 7.15 -82.33 -1.52
CA THR A 4 5.91 -82.96 -1.97
C THR A 4 5.56 -82.34 -3.32
N GLU A 5 5.97 -83.04 -4.37
CA GLU A 5 5.63 -82.77 -5.76
C GLU A 5 4.14 -83.12 -5.96
N GLU A 6 3.29 -82.12 -6.14
CA GLU A 6 1.88 -82.33 -6.48
C GLU A 6 1.77 -82.51 -8.00
N VAL A 7 1.63 -83.76 -8.45
CA VAL A 7 1.44 -84.14 -9.84
C VAL A 7 0.07 -83.66 -10.32
N LEU A 8 0.05 -82.59 -11.12
CA LEU A 8 -1.15 -82.13 -11.83
C LEU A 8 -1.52 -83.13 -12.93
N ALA A 9 -2.43 -84.05 -12.61
CA ALA A 9 -3.04 -84.94 -13.59
C ALA A 9 -3.87 -84.13 -14.61
N ALA A 10 -3.60 -84.37 -15.90
CA ALA A 10 -4.31 -83.74 -17.01
C ALA A 10 -5.84 -84.03 -16.93
N PRO A 11 -6.71 -83.02 -17.04
CA PRO A 11 -8.16 -83.23 -17.02
C PRO A 11 -8.60 -84.10 -18.20
N LYS A 12 -9.25 -85.23 -17.91
CA LYS A 12 -9.94 -86.06 -18.91
C LYS A 12 -11.07 -85.26 -19.54
N ILE A 13 -10.94 -84.98 -20.83
CA ILE A 13 -11.99 -84.36 -21.66
C ILE A 13 -13.06 -85.43 -21.94
N PRO A 14 -14.34 -85.24 -21.53
CA PRO A 14 -15.42 -86.10 -21.96
C PRO A 14 -15.80 -85.77 -23.41
N ASP A 15 -16.02 -86.84 -24.15
CA ASP A 15 -16.21 -86.94 -25.59
C ASP A 15 -17.54 -86.31 -26.07
N GLY A 16 -17.48 -85.55 -27.16
CA GLY A 16 -18.60 -85.37 -28.10
C GLY A 16 -19.81 -84.52 -27.68
N GLU A 17 -19.64 -83.21 -27.50
CA GLU A 17 -20.72 -82.24 -27.77
C GLU A 17 -20.30 -81.38 -28.97
N LYS A 18 -21.13 -81.38 -30.01
CA LYS A 18 -20.91 -80.65 -31.27
C LYS A 18 -20.62 -79.19 -30.93
N VAL A 19 -19.38 -78.75 -31.11
CA VAL A 19 -18.99 -77.35 -30.88
C VAL A 19 -19.75 -76.49 -31.88
N ASP A 20 -20.81 -75.83 -31.40
CA ASP A 20 -21.67 -75.00 -32.23
C ASP A 20 -20.92 -73.69 -32.51
N PHE A 21 -20.40 -73.53 -33.72
CA PHE A 21 -19.55 -72.39 -34.10
C PHE A 21 -20.28 -71.05 -33.93
N ASP A 22 -21.61 -71.04 -34.08
CA ASP A 22 -22.47 -69.89 -33.82
C ASP A 22 -22.52 -69.51 -32.32
N ASP A 23 -22.46 -70.49 -31.42
CA ASP A 23 -22.43 -70.26 -29.97
C ASP A 23 -21.07 -69.70 -29.54
N ILE A 24 -19.96 -70.18 -30.12
CA ILE A 24 -18.62 -69.59 -29.90
C ILE A 24 -18.57 -68.13 -30.38
N HIS A 25 -19.18 -67.84 -31.54
CA HIS A 25 -19.21 -66.48 -32.08
C HIS A 25 -20.04 -65.55 -31.19
N LYS A 26 -21.24 -65.99 -30.76
CA LYS A 26 -22.08 -65.23 -29.82
C LYS A 26 -21.42 -65.02 -28.46
N LYS A 27 -20.73 -66.03 -27.92
CA LYS A 27 -19.99 -65.91 -26.67
C LYS A 27 -18.83 -64.91 -26.78
N ARG A 28 -18.15 -64.86 -27.93
CA ARG A 28 -17.13 -63.85 -28.20
C ARG A 28 -17.72 -62.45 -28.26
N GLN A 29 -18.77 -62.25 -29.06
CA GLN A 29 -19.46 -60.96 -29.16
C GLN A 29 -19.99 -60.46 -27.81
N ASN A 30 -20.62 -61.34 -27.02
CA ASN A 30 -21.07 -60.98 -25.67
C ASN A 30 -19.91 -60.63 -24.72
N LYS A 31 -18.79 -61.34 -24.83
CA LYS A 31 -17.59 -61.02 -24.04
C LYS A 31 -17.04 -59.64 -24.40
N ASP A 32 -16.89 -59.36 -25.70
CA ASP A 32 -16.39 -58.08 -26.19
C ASP A 32 -17.34 -56.93 -25.80
N LEU A 33 -18.66 -57.13 -25.88
CA LEU A 33 -19.65 -56.15 -25.43
C LEU A 33 -19.59 -55.89 -23.92
N ASN A 34 -19.42 -56.94 -23.12
CA ASN A 34 -19.28 -56.82 -21.67
C ASN A 34 -17.96 -56.14 -21.27
N GLU A 35 -16.86 -56.45 -21.95
CA GLU A 35 -15.56 -55.79 -21.73
C GLU A 35 -15.61 -54.31 -22.13
N LEU A 36 -16.26 -53.98 -23.26
CA LEU A 36 -16.47 -52.60 -23.68
C LEU A 36 -17.33 -51.84 -22.66
N GLN A 37 -18.42 -52.44 -22.18
CA GLN A 37 -19.27 -51.82 -21.15
C GLN A 37 -18.48 -51.59 -19.85
N ALA A 38 -17.68 -52.56 -19.41
CA ALA A 38 -16.85 -52.44 -18.22
C ALA A 38 -15.78 -51.33 -18.36
N LEU A 39 -15.18 -51.18 -19.54
CA LEU A 39 -14.21 -50.11 -19.82
C LEU A 39 -14.88 -48.73 -19.82
N ILE A 40 -16.07 -48.63 -20.40
CA ILE A 40 -16.86 -47.39 -20.40
C ILE A 40 -17.18 -46.99 -18.97
N ASP A 41 -17.72 -47.90 -18.17
CA ASP A 41 -18.09 -47.63 -16.77
C ASP A 41 -16.87 -47.30 -15.92
N ALA A 42 -15.76 -48.01 -16.10
CA ALA A 42 -14.49 -47.72 -15.41
C ALA A 42 -13.95 -46.32 -15.77
N HIS A 43 -14.05 -45.90 -17.03
CA HIS A 43 -13.62 -44.57 -17.46
C HIS A 43 -14.48 -43.45 -16.82
N PHE A 44 -15.80 -43.62 -16.80
CA PHE A 44 -16.71 -42.65 -16.17
C PHE A 44 -16.52 -42.58 -14.66
N GLU A 45 -16.38 -43.73 -13.99
CA GLU A 45 -16.14 -43.78 -12.55
C GLU A 45 -14.79 -43.18 -12.17
N HIS A 46 -13.74 -43.42 -12.97
CA HIS A 46 -12.43 -42.80 -12.73
C HIS A 46 -12.51 -41.27 -12.86
N ARG A 47 -13.09 -40.78 -13.97
CA ARG A 47 -13.28 -39.35 -14.21
C ARG A 47 -14.10 -38.67 -13.12
N LYS A 48 -15.19 -39.31 -12.68
CA LYS A 48 -16.05 -38.80 -11.62
C LYS A 48 -15.30 -38.70 -10.28
N LYS A 49 -14.54 -39.73 -9.91
CA LYS A 49 -13.71 -39.71 -8.69
C LYS A 49 -12.63 -38.63 -8.75
N GLU A 50 -11.94 -38.51 -9.88
CA GLU A 50 -10.94 -37.43 -10.07
C GLU A 50 -11.57 -36.03 -9.99
N GLU A 51 -12.75 -35.83 -10.57
CA GLU A 51 -13.46 -34.56 -10.52
C GLU A 51 -13.93 -34.23 -9.10
N GLU A 52 -14.48 -35.20 -8.37
CA GLU A 52 -14.88 -35.04 -6.96
C GLU A 52 -13.68 -34.70 -6.06
N GLU A 53 -12.53 -35.38 -6.25
CA GLU A 53 -11.29 -35.08 -5.52
C GLU A 53 -10.75 -33.69 -5.85
N LEU A 54 -10.79 -33.30 -7.12
CA LEU A 54 -10.34 -31.98 -7.58
C LEU A 54 -11.24 -30.87 -7.01
N ILE A 55 -12.56 -31.08 -7.00
CA ILE A 55 -13.52 -30.14 -6.39
C ILE A 55 -13.27 -30.04 -4.88
N ALA A 56 -13.15 -31.17 -4.17
CA ALA A 56 -12.87 -31.17 -2.74
C ALA A 56 -11.53 -30.49 -2.40
N LEU A 57 -10.52 -30.61 -3.26
CA LEU A 57 -9.25 -29.90 -3.11
C LEU A 57 -9.41 -28.39 -3.34
N LYS A 58 -10.12 -27.99 -4.40
CA LYS A 58 -10.41 -26.58 -4.70
C LYS A 58 -11.18 -25.92 -3.55
N ASP A 59 -12.22 -26.56 -3.04
CA ASP A 59 -13.02 -26.07 -1.92
C ASP A 59 -12.18 -25.86 -0.66
N ARG A 60 -11.24 -26.79 -0.37
CA ARG A 60 -10.30 -26.64 0.76
C ARG A 60 -9.35 -25.45 0.56
N ILE A 61 -8.86 -25.24 -0.66
CA ILE A 61 -7.99 -24.11 -0.98
C ILE A 61 -8.77 -22.80 -0.88
N GLU A 62 -9.98 -22.75 -1.42
CA GLU A 62 -10.86 -21.59 -1.39
C GLU A 62 -11.25 -21.23 0.05
N LYS A 63 -11.62 -22.22 0.86
CA LYS A 63 -11.87 -22.03 2.30
C LYS A 63 -10.66 -21.42 3.01
N ARG A 64 -9.45 -21.94 2.79
CA ARG A 64 -8.21 -21.37 3.38
C ARG A 64 -7.93 -19.95 2.87
N ARG A 65 -8.24 -19.64 1.61
CA ARG A 65 -8.09 -18.29 1.06
C ARG A 65 -9.10 -17.33 1.69
N ALA A 66 -10.36 -17.74 1.82
CA ALA A 66 -11.40 -16.97 2.47
C ALA A 66 -11.07 -16.71 3.95
N GLU A 67 -10.59 -17.71 4.68
CA GLU A 67 -10.13 -17.57 6.07
C GLU A 67 -8.99 -16.55 6.19
N ARG A 68 -7.99 -16.58 5.31
CA ARG A 68 -6.91 -15.58 5.30
C ARG A 68 -7.42 -14.18 4.96
N ALA A 69 -8.33 -14.07 3.98
CA ALA A 69 -8.93 -12.80 3.61
C ALA A 69 -9.73 -12.20 4.78
N GLU A 70 -10.49 -13.02 5.49
CA GLU A 70 -11.27 -12.61 6.65
C GLU A 70 -10.38 -12.22 7.83
N GLN A 71 -9.32 -13.00 8.11
CA GLN A 71 -8.33 -12.61 9.13
C GLN A 71 -7.68 -11.26 8.80
N GLN A 72 -7.38 -11.00 7.53
CA GLN A 72 -6.83 -9.72 7.10
C GLN A 72 -7.85 -8.59 7.25
N ARG A 73 -9.13 -8.84 6.93
CA ARG A 73 -10.22 -7.88 7.12
C ARG A 73 -10.37 -7.51 8.59
N ILE A 74 -10.45 -8.49 9.48
CA ILE A 74 -10.55 -8.30 10.94
C ILE A 74 -9.34 -7.54 11.49
N ARG A 75 -8.11 -7.84 11.05
CA ARG A 75 -6.92 -7.07 11.45
C ARG A 75 -7.02 -5.62 10.98
N SER A 76 -7.39 -5.40 9.73
CA SER A 76 -7.53 -4.05 9.17
C SER A 76 -8.63 -3.23 9.87
N GLU A 77 -9.73 -3.87 10.26
CA GLU A 77 -10.83 -3.25 10.97
C GLU A 77 -10.44 -2.89 12.40
N LYS A 78 -9.80 -3.81 13.14
CA LYS A 78 -9.27 -3.52 14.48
C LYS A 78 -8.21 -2.42 14.46
N ASP A 79 -7.36 -2.37 13.45
CA ASP A 79 -6.35 -1.33 13.30
C ASP A 79 -6.98 0.03 12.99
N LYS A 80 -7.99 0.06 12.11
CA LYS A 80 -8.79 1.27 11.84
C LYS A 80 -9.55 1.74 13.07
N GLU A 81 -10.15 0.84 13.85
CA GLU A 81 -10.86 1.19 15.09
C GLU A 81 -9.90 1.80 16.12
N ARG A 82 -8.70 1.23 16.29
CA ARG A 82 -7.68 1.81 17.19
C ARG A 82 -7.25 3.20 16.72
N GLN A 83 -7.04 3.38 15.42
CA GLN A 83 -6.70 4.70 14.86
C GLN A 83 -7.86 5.69 15.02
N ALA A 84 -9.10 5.26 14.80
CA ALA A 84 -10.29 6.09 14.96
C ALA A 84 -10.47 6.53 16.41
N ARG A 85 -10.30 5.63 17.39
CA ARG A 85 -10.36 5.95 18.83
C ARG A 85 -9.28 6.95 19.25
N GLN A 86 -8.05 6.78 18.74
CA GLN A 86 -6.97 7.74 18.98
C GLN A 86 -7.23 9.09 18.33
N ALA A 87 -7.80 9.10 17.12
CA ALA A 87 -8.16 10.32 16.41
C ALA A 87 -9.33 11.05 17.09
N GLU A 88 -10.33 10.34 17.59
CA GLU A 88 -11.48 10.89 18.30
C GLU A 88 -11.09 11.43 19.69
N GLU A 89 -10.27 10.72 20.46
CA GLU A 89 -9.74 11.21 21.74
C GLU A 89 -8.88 12.47 21.55
N LYS A 90 -8.09 12.49 20.46
CA LYS A 90 -7.31 13.66 20.09
C LYS A 90 -8.19 14.81 19.62
N ALA A 91 -9.22 14.54 18.81
CA ALA A 91 -10.17 15.55 18.33
C ALA A 91 -10.95 16.17 19.50
N ARG A 92 -11.38 15.36 20.48
CA ARG A 92 -12.06 15.86 21.69
C ARG A 92 -11.13 16.69 22.57
N ARG A 93 -9.87 16.28 22.75
CA ARG A 93 -8.85 17.10 23.44
C ARG A 93 -8.55 18.42 22.70
N GLU A 94 -8.53 18.38 21.37
CA GLU A 94 -8.34 19.57 20.54
C GLU A 94 -9.57 20.49 20.62
N GLU A 95 -10.79 19.96 20.59
CA GLU A 95 -12.03 20.75 20.74
C GLU A 95 -12.14 21.39 22.14
N ASP A 96 -11.84 20.65 23.21
CA ASP A 96 -11.80 21.18 24.58
C ASP A 96 -10.68 22.23 24.75
N SER A 97 -9.52 22.02 24.11
CA SER A 97 -8.43 23.01 24.10
C SER A 97 -8.78 24.24 23.28
N MET A 98 -9.52 24.10 22.18
CA MET A 98 -9.97 25.22 21.34
C MET A 98 -11.06 26.03 22.03
N LYS A 99 -12.01 25.38 22.73
CA LYS A 99 -13.01 26.07 23.56
C LYS A 99 -12.34 26.83 24.70
N ARG A 100 -11.41 26.20 25.43
CA ARG A 100 -10.65 26.88 26.50
C ARG A 100 -9.79 28.03 25.97
N MET A 101 -9.17 27.88 24.80
CA MET A 101 -8.43 28.96 24.15
C MET A 101 -9.34 30.11 23.70
N ALA A 102 -10.53 29.81 23.16
CA ALA A 102 -11.49 30.84 22.77
C ALA A 102 -12.07 31.59 23.98
N GLU A 103 -12.34 30.88 25.08
CA GLU A 103 -12.77 31.49 26.34
C GLU A 103 -11.65 32.32 26.98
N ASP A 104 -10.41 31.82 27.01
CA ASP A 104 -9.25 32.55 27.49
C ASP A 104 -8.91 33.75 26.61
N ASP A 105 -9.07 33.67 25.29
CA ASP A 105 -8.84 34.78 24.35
C ASP A 105 -9.96 35.83 24.46
N MET A 106 -11.22 35.43 24.63
CA MET A 106 -12.30 36.36 24.95
C MET A 106 -12.08 37.03 26.32
N LYS A 107 -11.62 36.29 27.33
CA LYS A 107 -11.34 36.83 28.67
C LYS A 107 -10.10 37.73 28.65
N LYS A 108 -9.04 37.35 27.93
CA LYS A 108 -7.85 38.16 27.70
C LYS A 108 -8.16 39.39 26.88
N LYS A 109 -8.95 39.32 25.81
CA LYS A 109 -9.37 40.48 25.01
C LYS A 109 -10.20 41.45 25.85
N LYS A 110 -11.10 40.96 26.72
CA LYS A 110 -11.80 41.77 27.72
C LYS A 110 -10.83 42.42 28.73
N ALA A 111 -9.80 41.71 29.18
CA ALA A 111 -8.80 42.24 30.12
C ALA A 111 -7.74 43.17 29.48
N LEU A 112 -7.36 42.92 28.21
CA LEU A 112 -6.40 43.70 27.42
C LEU A 112 -7.02 45.00 26.92
N SER A 113 -8.31 44.98 26.57
CA SER A 113 -9.07 46.21 26.33
C SER A 113 -9.09 47.12 27.56
N ASN A 114 -8.78 46.59 28.75
CA ASN A 114 -8.71 47.34 30.00
C ASN A 114 -7.28 47.74 30.42
N MET A 115 -6.20 47.21 29.81
CA MET A 115 -4.81 47.38 30.32
C MET A 115 -3.74 47.79 29.28
N GLY A 116 -4.13 48.31 28.12
CA GLY A 116 -3.23 49.12 27.29
C GLY A 116 -2.23 48.33 26.41
N SER A 117 -1.83 49.02 25.34
CA SER A 117 -1.25 48.54 24.08
C SER A 117 0.04 47.69 24.14
N GLN A 118 0.75 47.64 25.28
CA GLN A 118 2.10 47.06 25.33
C GLN A 118 2.13 45.53 25.50
N TYR A 119 1.08 44.92 26.06
CA TYR A 119 1.00 43.46 26.28
C TYR A 119 0.59 42.65 25.02
N SER A 120 0.05 43.34 24.00
CA SER A 120 -0.46 42.73 22.76
C SER A 120 0.63 42.07 21.90
N SER A 121 1.88 42.55 21.97
CA SER A 121 3.00 42.01 21.18
C SER A 121 3.50 40.65 21.69
N TYR A 122 3.46 40.45 23.01
CA TYR A 122 3.98 39.22 23.64
C TYR A 122 3.02 38.03 23.43
N LEU A 123 1.71 38.29 23.42
CA LEU A 123 0.70 37.25 23.15
C LEU A 123 0.68 36.79 21.70
N ALA A 124 0.93 37.67 20.72
CA ALA A 124 1.02 37.28 19.31
C ALA A 124 2.16 36.27 19.03
N LYS A 125 3.28 36.38 19.78
CA LYS A 125 4.39 35.41 19.72
C LYS A 125 4.10 34.10 20.45
N ALA A 126 3.29 34.13 21.50
CA ALA A 126 2.88 32.94 22.25
C ALA A 126 1.78 32.15 21.52
N ASP A 127 0.88 32.84 20.81
CA ASP A 127 -0.23 32.22 20.08
C ASP A 127 0.24 31.46 18.82
N GLN A 128 1.29 31.95 18.14
CA GLN A 128 2.00 31.19 17.10
C GLN A 128 2.60 29.85 17.58
N LYS A 129 2.83 29.70 18.89
CA LYS A 129 3.33 28.45 19.50
C LYS A 129 2.20 27.52 19.97
N ARG A 130 0.96 28.00 20.11
CA ARG A 130 -0.12 27.28 20.81
C ARG A 130 -1.35 26.99 19.95
N GLY A 131 -1.64 27.78 18.92
CA GLY A 131 -2.73 27.50 17.98
C GLY A 131 -2.29 26.55 16.87
N GLY A 132 -2.81 25.31 16.89
CA GLY A 132 -2.81 24.32 15.81
C GLY A 132 -1.49 24.12 15.10
N LYS A 133 -0.78 23.03 15.38
CA LYS A 133 0.51 22.64 14.77
C LYS A 133 0.50 22.91 13.26
N LYS A 134 0.84 24.13 12.83
CA LYS A 134 1.13 24.45 11.43
C LYS A 134 2.18 23.42 11.10
N GLN A 135 1.83 22.48 10.23
CA GLN A 135 2.73 21.41 9.83
C GLN A 135 4.06 22.08 9.57
N THR A 136 5.05 21.77 10.41
CA THR A 136 6.27 22.56 10.42
C THR A 136 6.83 22.51 9.00
N GLU A 137 7.49 23.57 8.51
CA GLU A 137 8.05 23.54 7.15
C GLU A 137 8.92 22.28 6.91
N ARG A 138 9.51 21.74 7.99
CA ARG A 138 10.19 20.44 8.02
C ARG A 138 9.25 19.25 7.73
N GLU A 139 8.10 19.17 8.38
CA GLU A 139 7.10 18.12 8.13
C GLU A 139 6.48 18.24 6.73
N LYS A 140 6.25 19.46 6.22
CA LYS A 140 5.77 19.67 4.85
C LYS A 140 6.80 19.22 3.81
N LYS A 141 8.06 19.62 3.99
CA LYS A 141 9.17 19.17 3.13
C LYS A 141 9.28 17.64 3.14
N LYS A 142 9.17 17.02 4.32
CA LYS A 142 9.22 15.55 4.44
C LYS A 142 8.07 14.88 3.70
N LYS A 143 6.85 15.43 3.79
CA LYS A 143 5.68 14.94 3.04
C LYS A 143 5.90 15.05 1.53
N ILE A 144 6.28 16.23 1.03
CA ILE A 144 6.51 16.46 -0.40
C ILE A 144 7.62 15.54 -0.95
N LEU A 145 8.70 15.33 -0.19
CA LEU A 145 9.78 14.43 -0.62
C LEU A 145 9.35 12.96 -0.62
N ALA A 146 8.50 12.55 0.32
CA ALA A 146 7.93 11.21 0.34
C ALA A 146 6.99 11.00 -0.86
N ASP A 147 6.14 11.98 -1.19
CA ASP A 147 5.21 11.92 -2.32
C ASP A 147 5.96 11.87 -3.67
N ARG A 148 7.10 12.56 -3.77
CA ARG A 148 7.98 12.52 -4.96
C ARG A 148 8.77 11.22 -5.09
N ARG A 149 8.92 10.44 -4.01
CA ARG A 149 9.72 9.21 -4.01
C ARG A 149 8.91 8.07 -4.60
N LYS A 150 9.22 7.71 -5.84
CA LYS A 150 8.65 6.51 -6.49
C LYS A 150 9.24 5.24 -5.83
N PRO A 151 8.42 4.31 -5.32
CA PRO A 151 8.92 3.04 -4.82
C PRO A 151 9.52 2.23 -5.97
N LEU A 152 10.71 1.68 -5.77
CA LEU A 152 11.38 0.84 -6.76
C LEU A 152 11.05 -0.62 -6.45
N ASN A 153 10.44 -1.31 -7.41
CA ASN A 153 10.28 -2.76 -7.37
C ASN A 153 11.26 -3.37 -8.39
N ILE A 154 12.31 -4.02 -7.91
CA ILE A 154 13.43 -4.51 -8.72
C ILE A 154 13.48 -6.06 -8.76
N ASP A 155 12.81 -6.74 -7.83
CA ASP A 155 13.08 -8.15 -7.49
C ASP A 155 12.61 -9.17 -8.53
N HIS A 156 11.78 -8.76 -9.50
CA HIS A 156 11.18 -9.67 -10.50
C HIS A 156 11.35 -9.17 -11.94
N LEU A 157 12.38 -8.38 -12.23
CA LEU A 157 12.64 -7.82 -13.56
C LEU A 157 13.71 -8.59 -14.34
N ASN A 158 13.52 -8.69 -15.66
CA ASN A 158 14.49 -9.26 -16.61
C ASN A 158 15.65 -8.27 -16.87
N GLU A 159 16.81 -8.75 -17.32
CA GLU A 159 18.04 -7.95 -17.49
C GLU A 159 17.84 -6.72 -18.40
N ASP A 160 17.15 -6.90 -19.53
CA ASP A 160 16.88 -5.78 -20.46
C ASP A 160 16.00 -4.70 -19.83
N LYS A 161 14.98 -5.10 -19.05
CA LYS A 161 14.12 -4.18 -18.31
C LYS A 161 14.87 -3.47 -17.18
N LEU A 162 15.87 -4.11 -16.57
CA LEU A 162 16.75 -3.48 -15.58
C LEU A 162 17.61 -2.39 -16.22
N LYS A 163 18.14 -2.63 -17.43
CA LYS A 163 18.90 -1.62 -18.18
C LYS A 163 18.05 -0.41 -18.55
N GLU A 164 16.82 -0.62 -18.98
CA GLU A 164 15.86 0.47 -19.24
C GLU A 164 15.54 1.26 -17.96
N LYS A 165 15.26 0.58 -16.85
CA LYS A 165 15.00 1.24 -15.56
C LYS A 165 16.21 2.02 -15.04
N ALA A 166 17.43 1.52 -15.25
CA ALA A 166 18.64 2.25 -14.90
C ALA A 166 18.78 3.55 -15.71
N LYS A 167 18.47 3.52 -17.01
CA LYS A 167 18.45 4.72 -17.87
C LYS A 167 17.38 5.72 -17.42
N GLU A 168 16.15 5.28 -17.16
CA GLU A 168 15.08 6.14 -16.66
C GLU A 168 15.46 6.84 -15.33
N LEU A 169 16.09 6.11 -14.40
CA LEU A 169 16.54 6.67 -13.13
C LEU A 169 17.69 7.68 -13.32
N TRP A 170 18.59 7.41 -14.25
CA TRP A 170 19.67 8.32 -14.60
C TRP A 170 19.14 9.62 -15.23
N GLU A 171 18.22 9.52 -16.19
CA GLU A 171 17.56 10.69 -16.80
C GLU A 171 16.79 11.51 -15.77
N TRP A 172 16.10 10.85 -14.84
CA TRP A 172 15.41 11.51 -13.73
C TRP A 172 16.37 12.26 -12.81
N MET A 173 17.50 11.64 -12.44
CA MET A 173 18.53 12.27 -11.64
C MET A 173 19.13 13.50 -12.35
N HIS A 174 19.46 13.36 -13.64
CA HIS A 174 20.01 14.44 -14.45
C HIS A 174 19.04 15.63 -14.56
N SER A 175 17.74 15.35 -14.73
CA SER A 175 16.70 16.39 -14.75
C SER A 175 16.64 17.17 -13.43
N LEU A 176 16.71 16.48 -12.28
CA LEU A 176 16.74 17.11 -10.96
C LEU A 176 18.01 17.95 -10.72
N GLU A 177 19.16 17.51 -11.26
CA GLU A 177 20.40 18.28 -11.20
C GLU A 177 20.31 19.58 -12.01
N SER A 178 19.72 19.52 -13.21
CA SER A 178 19.46 20.70 -14.04
C SER A 178 18.54 21.70 -13.31
N GLU A 179 17.40 21.24 -12.78
CA GLU A 179 16.49 22.11 -12.02
C GLU A 179 17.19 22.76 -10.81
N LYS A 180 18.00 21.99 -10.08
CA LYS A 180 18.77 22.50 -8.93
C LYS A 180 19.75 23.60 -9.37
N PHE A 181 20.41 23.43 -10.52
CA PHE A 181 21.32 24.43 -11.07
C PHE A 181 20.57 25.73 -11.40
N ASP A 182 19.44 25.63 -12.12
CA ASP A 182 18.62 26.79 -12.49
C ASP A 182 18.13 27.56 -11.26
N TYR A 183 17.60 26.86 -10.25
CA TYR A 183 17.21 27.49 -8.97
C TYR A 183 18.40 28.13 -8.25
N GLY A 184 19.60 27.55 -8.36
CA GLY A 184 20.83 28.10 -7.80
C GLY A 184 21.22 29.43 -8.44
N GLU A 185 21.17 29.52 -9.76
CA GLU A 185 21.44 30.74 -10.52
C GLU A 185 20.37 31.81 -10.27
N GLN A 186 19.09 31.42 -10.26
CA GLN A 186 17.98 32.32 -9.91
C GLN A 186 18.16 32.91 -8.50
N LEU A 187 18.55 32.10 -7.51
CA LEU A 187 18.78 32.58 -6.15
C LEU A 187 19.94 33.57 -6.07
N LYS A 188 21.03 33.35 -6.84
CA LYS A 188 22.15 34.31 -6.93
C LYS A 188 21.67 35.64 -7.50
N LYS A 189 20.88 35.61 -8.57
CA LYS A 189 20.29 36.81 -9.19
C LYS A 189 19.37 37.56 -8.23
N GLN A 190 18.46 36.85 -7.57
CA GLN A 190 17.55 37.45 -6.58
C GLN A 190 18.31 38.10 -5.41
N LYS A 191 19.37 37.45 -4.90
CA LYS A 191 20.22 38.05 -3.86
C LYS A 191 20.86 39.36 -4.30
N TYR A 192 21.32 39.43 -5.56
CA TYR A 192 21.88 40.65 -6.13
C TYR A 192 20.81 41.74 -6.29
N GLU A 193 19.63 41.41 -6.82
CA GLU A 193 18.51 42.33 -6.97
C GLU A 193 18.03 42.90 -5.64
N VAL A 194 17.87 42.04 -4.61
CA VAL A 194 17.51 42.46 -3.24
C VAL A 194 18.60 43.36 -2.65
N GLY A 195 19.88 43.05 -2.88
CA GLY A 195 20.99 43.89 -2.42
C GLY A 195 21.00 45.28 -3.08
N ILE A 196 20.68 45.37 -4.37
CA ILE A 196 20.52 46.66 -5.06
C ILE A 196 19.29 47.41 -4.54
N LEU A 197 18.16 46.73 -4.40
CA LEU A 197 16.92 47.35 -3.93
C LEU A 197 17.10 47.91 -2.52
N CYS A 198 17.76 47.17 -1.63
CA CYS A 198 18.08 47.62 -0.28
C CYS A 198 18.93 48.90 -0.31
N ARG A 199 19.98 48.94 -1.15
CA ARG A 199 20.81 50.16 -1.34
C ARG A 199 19.97 51.33 -1.86
N LYS A 200 19.20 51.15 -2.94
CA LYS A 200 18.33 52.19 -3.50
C LYS A 200 17.31 52.72 -2.49
N ASN A 201 16.77 51.86 -1.62
CA ASN A 201 15.85 52.28 -0.56
C ASN A 201 16.57 53.05 0.57
N CYS A 202 17.83 52.72 0.86
CA CYS A 202 18.67 53.48 1.80
C CYS A 202 19.10 54.84 1.23
N ASP A 203 19.33 54.92 -0.08
CA ASP A 203 19.71 56.14 -0.80
C ASP A 203 18.50 57.06 -1.10
N HIS A 204 17.27 56.63 -0.80
CA HIS A 204 16.07 57.44 -0.99
C HIS A 204 15.96 58.50 0.14
N PRO A 205 16.04 59.81 -0.18
CA PRO A 205 16.18 60.88 0.83
C PRO A 205 14.98 61.02 1.78
N ASP A 206 13.80 60.51 1.40
CA ASP A 206 12.58 60.59 2.23
C ASP A 206 12.62 59.70 3.50
N PHE A 207 13.48 58.68 3.56
CA PHE A 207 13.62 57.84 4.75
C PHE A 207 14.54 58.46 5.82
N ASN A 208 15.46 59.34 5.43
CA ASN A 208 16.35 60.06 6.37
C ASN A 208 15.66 61.23 7.08
N CYS A 209 14.61 61.82 6.48
CA CYS A 209 13.82 62.85 7.18
C CYS A 209 12.97 62.27 8.31
N TRP A 210 12.43 61.05 8.18
CA TRP A 210 11.58 60.47 9.22
C TRP A 210 12.36 60.02 10.46
N PHE A 211 13.58 59.49 10.28
CA PHE A 211 14.43 59.11 11.42
C PHE A 211 14.98 60.35 12.16
N HIS A 212 15.30 61.42 11.43
CA HIS A 212 15.79 62.66 12.07
C HIS A 212 14.67 63.44 12.77
N PHE A 213 13.45 63.45 12.22
CA PHE A 213 12.30 64.12 12.85
C PHE A 213 11.76 63.37 14.08
N CYS A 214 11.92 62.05 14.13
CA CYS A 214 11.44 61.25 15.26
C CYS A 214 12.44 61.19 16.43
N PHE A 215 13.75 61.34 16.18
CA PHE A 215 14.77 61.34 17.24
C PHE A 215 14.91 62.70 17.95
N ILE A 216 14.54 63.81 17.30
CA ILE A 216 14.59 65.17 17.89
C ILE A 216 13.38 65.47 18.80
N LYS A 217 12.32 64.64 18.79
CA LYS A 217 11.11 64.83 19.61
C LYS A 217 11.06 63.96 20.88
N ILE A 218 12.12 63.20 21.16
CA ILE A 218 12.26 62.28 22.31
C ILE A 218 13.43 62.67 23.25
N CYS A 219 13.94 63.90 23.12
CA CYS A 219 14.68 64.59 24.19
C CYS A 219 13.89 65.81 24.65
#